data_AF-A0A8T1X7P2-F1
#
_entry.id   AF-A0A8T1X7P2-F1
#
_cell.length_a   1.000
_cell.length_b   1.000
_cell.length_c   1.000
_cell.angle_alpha   90.00
_cell.angle_beta   90.00
_cell.angle_gamma   90.00
#
_symmetry.space_group_name_H-M   'P 1'
#
loop_
_entity.id
_entity.type
_entity.pdbx_description
1 polymer ?
#
loop_
_entity_poly.entity_id
_entity_poly.type
_entity_poly.pdbx_seq_one_letter_code
_entity_poly.pdbx_strand_id
1 'polypeptide(L)'
;MELVARPSRPLLVGGVALSSLGLLPLLEVGYTLRQVASAEKVRVLLTLTALDKSAITISGLYAVLGALLLALHFVDLSVIAARRSAKLIGGALAVAALLDAAVLTSVASHRGPETPWRAEVYADYESLYERQVNDVFCHAKGVQVCELGSVAEARQIFPLKNWPVDSDRAPGRRITTSCEGFKDSVQLWDYQSKMELCRLCGNVTREEEELQLQLGKEHSAEVLAAVEQLSFGELQWCGEYLAERKQDHDVGHSPYWKHRREFQALLQYDTPPCSLFFAVRVLQLLEVVAGVCCLALLRWVWALQMIKTVPHSDKGGKVDVV
;
A
#
# COMPACT_ATOMS: atom_id res chain seq x y z
N MET A 1 -25.29 45.42 29.59
CA MET A 1 -25.74 44.88 28.29
C MET A 1 -24.74 43.81 27.88
N GLU A 2 -25.17 42.55 27.71
CA GLU A 2 -24.24 41.44 27.44
C GLU A 2 -23.70 41.51 26.00
N LEU A 3 -22.37 41.46 25.86
CA LEU A 3 -21.73 41.26 24.56
C LEU A 3 -22.10 39.86 24.03
N VAL A 4 -22.64 39.83 22.82
CA VAL A 4 -22.95 38.61 22.08
C VAL A 4 -21.82 38.35 21.10
N ALA A 5 -21.34 37.11 21.04
CA ALA A 5 -20.27 36.73 20.12
C ALA A 5 -20.73 35.58 19.21
N ARG A 6 -20.44 35.72 17.91
CA ARG A 6 -20.69 34.67 16.91
C ARG A 6 -19.40 33.97 16.49
N PRO A 7 -19.45 32.65 16.20
CA PRO A 7 -18.31 31.94 15.64
C PRO A 7 -17.98 32.40 14.22
N SER A 8 -16.70 32.31 13.87
CA SER A 8 -16.18 32.70 12.56
C SER A 8 -16.69 31.78 11.43
N ARG A 9 -16.73 32.30 10.19
CA ARG A 9 -17.13 31.54 8.98
C ARG A 9 -16.43 30.18 8.78
N PRO A 10 -15.14 29.97 9.09
CA PRO A 10 -14.53 28.64 8.98
C PRO A 10 -15.16 27.59 9.89
N LEU A 11 -15.70 27.96 11.06
CA LEU A 11 -16.41 27.02 11.94
C LEU A 11 -17.77 26.61 11.37
N LEU A 12 -18.42 27.50 10.61
CA LEU A 12 -19.64 27.16 9.88
C LEU A 12 -19.34 26.12 8.78
N VAL A 13 -18.32 26.37 7.94
CA VAL A 13 -17.92 25.46 6.87
C VAL A 13 -17.46 24.12 7.45
N GLY A 14 -16.67 24.14 8.53
CA GLY A 14 -16.25 22.94 9.24
C GLY A 14 -17.42 22.16 9.84
N GLY A 15 -18.42 22.84 10.43
CA GLY A 15 -19.64 22.22 10.92
C GLY A 15 -20.43 21.51 9.81
N VAL A 16 -20.61 22.16 8.65
CA VAL A 16 -21.26 21.54 7.49
C VAL A 16 -20.49 20.30 7.04
N ALA A 17 -19.17 20.42 6.87
CA ALA A 17 -18.32 19.33 6.39
C ALA A 17 -18.34 18.13 7.34
N LEU A 18 -18.18 18.33 8.65
CA LEU A 18 -18.24 17.26 9.66
C LEU A 18 -19.61 16.56 9.67
N SER A 19 -20.71 17.32 9.59
CA SER A 19 -22.05 16.75 9.52
C SER A 19 -22.31 15.96 8.24
N SER A 20 -21.91 16.49 7.09
CA SER A 20 -22.12 15.80 5.81
C SER A 20 -21.25 14.56 5.66
N LEU A 21 -19.96 14.65 6.01
CA LEU A 21 -19.02 13.54 5.89
C LEU A 21 -19.33 12.44 6.91
N GLY A 22 -19.67 12.80 8.15
CA GLY A 22 -19.99 11.84 9.20
C GLY A 22 -21.23 10.99 8.93
N LEU A 23 -22.14 11.44 8.05
CA LEU A 23 -23.32 10.69 7.62
C LEU A 23 -23.04 9.71 6.47
N LEU A 24 -21.93 9.85 5.73
CA LEU A 24 -21.66 9.01 4.56
C LEU A 24 -21.58 7.50 4.87
N PRO A 25 -20.91 7.03 5.94
CA PRO A 25 -20.86 5.60 6.24
C PRO A 25 -22.22 5.03 6.63
N LEU A 26 -23.07 5.84 7.27
CA LEU A 26 -24.45 5.46 7.59
C LEU A 26 -25.30 5.33 6.32
N LEU A 27 -25.10 6.22 5.34
CA LEU A 27 -25.77 6.14 4.04
C LEU A 27 -25.31 4.91 3.24
N GLU A 28 -24.03 4.57 3.29
CA GLU A 28 -23.48 3.36 2.66
C GLU A 28 -24.12 2.09 3.25
N VAL A 29 -24.19 1.99 4.57
CA VAL A 29 -24.91 0.89 5.25
C VAL A 29 -26.40 0.89 4.91
N GLY A 30 -27.04 2.06 4.84
CA GLY A 30 -28.45 2.18 4.45
C GLY A 30 -28.70 1.70 3.01
N TYR A 31 -27.76 2.00 2.10
CA TYR A 31 -27.82 1.58 0.71
C TYR A 31 -27.66 0.06 0.57
N THR A 32 -26.66 -0.53 1.23
CA THR A 32 -26.44 -1.99 1.22
C THR A 32 -27.63 -2.74 1.81
N LEU A 33 -28.21 -2.24 2.91
CA LEU A 33 -29.43 -2.80 3.50
C LEU A 33 -30.67 -2.66 2.61
N ARG A 34 -30.71 -1.67 1.71
CA ARG A 34 -31.84 -1.49 0.79
C ARG A 34 -31.80 -2.49 -0.36
N GLN A 35 -30.61 -2.93 -0.77
CA GLN A 35 -30.43 -3.88 -1.87
C GLN A 35 -30.74 -5.34 -1.46
N VAL A 36 -30.81 -5.61 -0.16
CA VAL A 36 -30.92 -6.96 0.40
C VAL A 36 -32.33 -7.25 0.93
N ALA A 37 -32.80 -8.48 0.76
CA ALA A 37 -34.12 -8.92 1.23
C ALA A 37 -34.27 -8.75 2.76
N SER A 38 -35.50 -8.50 3.24
CA SER A 38 -35.76 -8.17 4.67
C SER A 38 -35.22 -9.21 5.65
N ALA A 39 -35.23 -10.49 5.29
CA ALA A 39 -34.71 -11.59 6.11
C ALA A 39 -33.18 -11.61 6.22
N GLU A 40 -32.46 -10.96 5.30
CA GLU A 40 -30.99 -10.98 5.22
C GLU A 40 -30.35 -9.70 5.76
N LYS A 41 -31.13 -8.63 5.97
CA LYS A 41 -30.66 -7.36 6.54
C LYS A 41 -29.93 -7.50 7.88
N VAL A 42 -30.43 -8.38 8.74
CA VAL A 42 -29.81 -8.67 10.05
C VAL A 42 -28.46 -9.37 9.87
N ARG A 43 -28.34 -10.27 8.88
CA ARG A 43 -27.06 -10.93 8.58
C ARG A 43 -26.04 -9.92 8.08
N VAL A 44 -26.42 -8.99 7.20
CA VAL A 44 -25.53 -7.93 6.68
C VAL A 44 -24.97 -7.05 7.81
N LEU A 45 -25.78 -6.69 8.81
CA LEU A 45 -25.31 -5.93 9.97
C LEU A 45 -24.39 -6.74 10.88
N LEU A 46 -24.63 -8.05 10.99
CA LEU A 46 -23.78 -8.95 11.78
C LEU A 46 -22.44 -9.22 11.10
N THR A 47 -22.37 -9.19 9.76
CA THR A 47 -21.14 -9.36 8.99
C THR A 47 -20.23 -8.13 8.98
N LEU A 48 -20.69 -6.96 9.45
CA LEU A 48 -19.83 -5.80 9.62
C LEU A 48 -18.68 -6.12 10.58
N THR A 49 -17.46 -5.83 10.14
CA THR A 49 -16.25 -6.03 10.94
C THR A 49 -16.26 -5.14 12.19
N ALA A 50 -15.40 -5.46 13.17
CA ALA A 50 -15.23 -4.60 14.33
C ALA A 50 -14.76 -3.18 13.92
N LEU A 51 -13.93 -3.09 12.88
CA LEU A 51 -13.45 -1.83 12.32
C LEU A 51 -14.57 -1.04 11.65
N ASP A 52 -15.45 -1.69 10.88
CA ASP A 52 -16.62 -1.01 10.29
C ASP A 52 -17.53 -0.40 11.37
N LYS A 53 -17.79 -1.15 12.44
CA LYS A 53 -18.59 -0.66 13.58
C LYS A 53 -17.93 0.55 14.23
N SER A 54 -16.61 0.53 14.41
CA SER A 54 -15.86 1.67 14.97
C SER A 54 -15.84 2.88 14.03
N ALA A 55 -15.72 2.66 12.72
CA ALA A 55 -15.74 3.74 11.73
C ALA A 55 -17.11 4.43 11.69
N ILE A 56 -18.20 3.64 11.74
CA ILE A 56 -19.57 4.17 11.79
C ILE A 56 -19.80 4.98 13.07
N THR A 57 -19.37 4.48 14.23
CA THR A 57 -19.59 5.18 15.52
C THR A 57 -18.81 6.48 15.58
N ILE A 58 -17.55 6.49 15.16
CA ILE A 58 -16.73 7.72 15.11
C ILE A 58 -17.30 8.72 14.10
N SER A 59 -17.71 8.26 12.91
CA SER A 59 -18.34 9.13 11.90
C SER A 59 -19.65 9.73 12.41
N GLY A 60 -20.47 8.94 13.10
CA GLY A 60 -21.68 9.42 13.77
C GLY A 60 -21.39 10.47 14.87
N LEU A 61 -20.32 10.28 15.65
CA LEU A 61 -19.86 11.25 16.64
C LEU A 61 -19.47 12.58 15.98
N TYR A 62 -18.71 12.54 14.88
CA TYR A 62 -18.39 13.74 14.12
C TYR A 62 -19.61 14.42 13.52
N ALA A 63 -20.60 13.66 13.06
CA ALA A 63 -21.83 14.24 12.54
C ALA A 63 -22.59 15.06 13.61
N VAL A 64 -22.65 14.53 14.83
CA VAL A 64 -23.23 15.21 16.01
C VAL A 64 -22.41 16.44 16.40
N LEU A 65 -21.07 16.33 16.43
CA LEU A 65 -20.19 17.47 16.74
C LEU A 65 -20.28 18.57 15.69
N GLY A 66 -20.38 18.21 14.40
CA GLY A 66 -20.64 19.14 13.30
C GLY A 66 -21.98 19.86 13.47
N ALA A 67 -23.03 19.14 13.86
CA ALA A 67 -24.35 19.74 14.09
C ALA A 67 -24.34 20.70 15.29
N LEU A 68 -23.60 20.36 16.35
CA LEU A 68 -23.39 21.25 17.50
C LEU A 68 -22.61 22.51 17.13
N LEU A 69 -21.59 22.40 16.27
CA LEU A 69 -20.86 23.56 15.73
C LEU A 69 -21.77 24.46 14.90
N LEU A 70 -22.64 23.89 14.07
CA LEU A 70 -23.63 24.63 13.30
C LEU A 70 -24.61 25.34 14.22
N ALA A 71 -25.17 24.64 15.22
CA ALA A 71 -26.08 25.23 16.20
C ALA A 71 -25.43 26.41 16.95
N LEU A 72 -24.15 26.29 17.30
CA LEU A 72 -23.38 27.35 17.93
C LEU A 72 -23.27 28.61 17.07
N HIS A 73 -23.34 28.47 15.74
CA HIS A 73 -23.31 29.61 14.82
C HIS A 73 -24.64 30.35 14.75
N PHE A 74 -25.76 29.66 14.96
CA PHE A 74 -27.11 30.24 14.85
C PHE A 74 -27.66 30.78 16.18
N VAL A 75 -27.04 30.44 17.32
CA VAL A 75 -27.47 30.90 18.64
C VAL A 75 -26.61 32.07 19.12
N ASP A 76 -27.27 33.17 19.47
CA ASP A 76 -26.63 34.31 20.12
C ASP A 76 -26.32 33.97 21.59
N LEU A 77 -25.04 33.80 21.91
CA LEU A 77 -24.55 33.44 23.24
C LEU A 77 -23.78 34.60 23.89
N SER A 78 -23.89 34.72 25.22
CA SER A 78 -23.01 35.60 25.99
C SER A 78 -21.56 35.13 25.88
N VAL A 79 -20.58 36.06 25.97
CA VAL A 79 -19.14 35.75 25.84
C VAL A 79 -18.69 34.62 26.78
N ILE A 80 -19.24 34.54 27.99
CA ILE A 80 -18.91 33.49 28.96
C ILE A 80 -19.43 32.12 28.49
N ALA A 81 -20.69 32.06 28.03
CA ALA A 81 -21.30 30.85 27.52
C ALA A 81 -20.60 30.38 26.22
N ALA A 82 -20.36 31.30 25.28
CA ALA A 82 -19.66 31.02 24.03
C ALA A 82 -18.27 30.41 24.27
N ARG A 83 -17.49 30.96 25.22
CA ARG A 83 -16.17 30.42 25.58
C ARG A 83 -16.26 29.02 26.19
N ARG A 84 -17.23 28.76 27.06
CA ARG A 84 -17.43 27.43 27.66
C ARG A 84 -17.80 26.40 26.59
N SER A 85 -18.78 26.73 25.74
CA SER A 85 -19.21 25.86 24.64
C SER A 85 -18.07 25.58 23.67
N ALA A 86 -17.30 26.60 23.27
CA ALA A 86 -16.15 26.43 22.37
C ALA A 86 -15.09 25.48 22.95
N LYS A 87 -14.81 25.58 24.26
CA LYS A 87 -13.87 24.67 24.94
C LYS A 87 -14.39 23.23 25.00
N LEU A 88 -15.68 23.05 25.30
CA LEU A 88 -16.29 21.71 25.37
C LEU A 88 -16.32 21.04 24.00
N ILE A 89 -16.75 21.76 22.96
CA ILE A 89 -16.80 21.25 21.59
C ILE A 89 -15.38 20.99 21.08
N GLY A 90 -14.43 21.90 21.33
CA GLY A 90 -13.03 21.71 20.94
C GLY A 90 -12.37 20.51 21.63
N GLY A 91 -12.64 20.30 22.91
CA GLY A 91 -12.19 19.12 23.64
C GLY A 91 -12.79 17.83 23.08
N ALA A 92 -14.09 17.82 22.80
CA ALA A 92 -14.77 16.67 22.21
C ALA A 92 -14.25 16.34 20.80
N LEU A 93 -13.98 17.36 19.96
CA LEU A 93 -13.37 17.18 18.64
C LEU A 93 -11.96 16.61 18.73
N ALA A 94 -11.14 17.08 19.68
CA ALA A 94 -9.81 16.53 19.89
C ALA A 94 -9.84 15.05 20.31
N VAL A 95 -10.77 14.67 21.20
CA VAL A 95 -10.98 13.27 21.57
C VAL A 95 -11.46 12.44 20.38
N ALA A 96 -12.40 12.96 19.59
CA ALA A 96 -12.87 12.28 18.38
C ALA A 96 -11.73 12.05 17.37
N ALA A 97 -10.87 13.04 17.16
CA ALA A 97 -9.69 12.93 16.29
C ALA A 97 -8.67 11.90 16.79
N LEU A 98 -8.46 11.79 18.10
CA LEU A 98 -7.59 10.74 18.66
C LEU A 98 -8.17 9.33 18.46
N LEU A 99 -9.48 9.17 18.64
CA LEU A 99 -10.15 7.90 18.37
C LEU A 99 -10.08 7.52 16.89
N ASP A 100 -10.26 8.50 16.01
CA ASP A 100 -10.16 8.37 14.56
C ASP A 100 -8.75 7.93 14.13
N ALA A 101 -7.71 8.64 14.60
CA ALA A 101 -6.31 8.27 14.36
C ALA A 101 -5.98 6.85 14.85
N ALA A 102 -6.53 6.43 15.99
CA ALA A 102 -6.35 5.07 16.49
C ALA A 102 -6.98 4.01 15.57
N VAL A 103 -8.19 4.27 15.04
CA VAL A 103 -8.83 3.39 14.06
C VAL A 103 -8.07 3.37 12.74
N LEU A 104 -7.63 4.52 12.24
CA LEU A 104 -6.80 4.60 11.02
C LEU A 104 -5.46 3.87 11.18
N THR A 105 -4.84 3.96 12.37
CA THR A 105 -3.62 3.20 12.69
C THR A 105 -3.89 1.70 12.75
N SER A 106 -5.02 1.29 13.31
CA SER A 106 -5.41 -0.12 13.32
C SER A 106 -5.72 -0.64 11.92
N VAL A 107 -6.36 0.16 11.07
CA VAL A 107 -6.56 -0.15 9.65
C VAL A 107 -5.21 -0.29 8.94
N ALA A 108 -4.27 0.63 9.20
CA ALA A 108 -2.93 0.58 8.63
C ALA A 108 -2.14 -0.65 9.10
N SER A 109 -2.28 -1.07 10.37
CA SER A 109 -1.61 -2.26 10.88
C SER A 109 -2.18 -3.58 10.34
N HIS A 110 -3.41 -3.57 9.83
CA HIS A 110 -4.02 -4.72 9.17
C HIS A 110 -3.72 -4.79 7.66
N ARG A 111 -3.21 -3.71 7.06
CA ARG A 111 -2.61 -3.80 5.72
C ARG A 111 -1.31 -4.58 5.90
N GLY A 112 -1.22 -5.74 5.24
CA GLY A 112 0.01 -6.54 5.21
C GLY A 112 1.19 -5.70 4.72
N PRO A 113 2.44 -6.15 4.94
CA PRO A 113 3.59 -5.53 4.30
C PRO A 113 3.30 -5.43 2.80
N GLU A 114 3.58 -4.27 2.18
CA GLU A 114 3.33 -4.06 0.75
C GLU A 114 4.07 -5.13 -0.03
N THR A 115 3.38 -6.20 -0.43
CA THR A 115 3.99 -7.23 -1.26
C THR A 115 3.79 -6.84 -2.73
N PRO A 116 4.80 -7.10 -3.54
CA PRO A 116 4.64 -7.06 -4.98
C PRO A 116 3.68 -8.10 -5.57
N TRP A 117 3.40 -9.20 -4.85
CA TRP A 117 2.60 -10.33 -5.33
C TRP A 117 1.13 -10.21 -4.92
N ARG A 118 0.44 -9.17 -5.43
CA ARG A 118 -0.96 -8.91 -5.08
C ARG A 118 -1.92 -9.88 -5.75
N ALA A 119 -2.79 -10.50 -4.96
CA ALA A 119 -3.83 -11.38 -5.49
C ALA A 119 -4.75 -10.67 -6.50
N GLU A 120 -5.01 -9.37 -6.35
CA GLU A 120 -5.85 -8.59 -7.28
C GLU A 120 -5.35 -8.64 -8.74
N VAL A 121 -4.04 -8.78 -8.94
CA VAL A 121 -3.41 -8.81 -10.28
C VAL A 121 -3.30 -10.24 -10.81
N TYR A 122 -3.01 -11.18 -9.92
CA TYR A 122 -2.53 -12.52 -10.29
C TYR A 122 -3.53 -13.64 -10.02
N ALA A 123 -4.51 -13.47 -9.12
CA ALA A 123 -5.42 -14.55 -8.71
C ALA A 123 -6.31 -15.04 -9.85
N ASP A 124 -6.73 -14.14 -10.74
CA ASP A 124 -7.56 -14.49 -11.90
C ASP A 124 -6.73 -14.97 -13.11
N TYR A 125 -5.39 -14.81 -13.06
CA TYR A 125 -4.48 -15.06 -14.16
C TYR A 125 -3.25 -15.87 -13.72
N GLU A 126 -3.47 -17.13 -13.34
CA GLU A 126 -2.40 -18.02 -12.87
C GLU A 126 -1.26 -18.21 -13.88
N SER A 127 -1.55 -18.25 -15.18
CA SER A 127 -0.50 -18.37 -16.21
C SER A 127 0.41 -17.14 -16.31
N LEU A 128 -0.12 -15.96 -15.99
CA LEU A 128 0.66 -14.72 -15.93
C LEU A 128 1.50 -14.71 -14.65
N TYR A 129 0.93 -15.15 -13.53
CA TYR A 129 1.64 -15.30 -12.27
C TYR A 129 2.80 -16.30 -12.38
N GLU A 130 2.54 -17.48 -12.93
CA GLU A 130 3.53 -18.51 -13.20
C GLU A 130 4.69 -17.94 -14.01
N ARG A 131 4.38 -17.26 -15.13
CA ARG A 131 5.41 -16.69 -16.01
C ARG A 131 6.27 -15.70 -15.25
N GLN A 132 5.64 -14.80 -14.47
CA GLN A 132 6.35 -13.77 -13.72
C GLN A 132 7.26 -14.37 -12.65
N VAL A 133 6.78 -15.37 -11.91
CA VAL A 133 7.55 -16.08 -10.88
C VAL A 133 8.73 -16.81 -11.50
N ASN A 134 8.51 -17.58 -12.57
CA ASN A 134 9.59 -18.29 -13.25
C ASN A 134 10.63 -17.33 -13.84
N ASP A 135 10.20 -16.20 -14.40
CA ASP A 135 11.08 -15.19 -14.99
C ASP A 135 12.00 -14.57 -13.94
N VAL A 136 11.43 -14.03 -12.85
CA VAL A 136 12.18 -13.44 -11.73
C VAL A 136 13.08 -14.46 -11.06
N PHE A 137 12.58 -15.67 -10.81
CA PHE A 137 13.33 -16.68 -10.07
C PHE A 137 14.49 -17.27 -10.88
N CYS A 138 14.25 -17.63 -12.15
CA CYS A 138 15.29 -18.19 -13.00
C CYS A 138 16.37 -17.14 -13.33
N HIS A 139 16.02 -15.88 -13.55
CA HIS A 139 17.01 -14.81 -13.75
C HIS A 139 17.86 -14.59 -12.50
N ALA A 140 17.25 -14.47 -11.32
CA ALA A 140 18.00 -14.28 -10.08
C ALA A 140 18.93 -15.47 -9.76
N LYS A 141 18.48 -16.72 -9.96
CA LYS A 141 19.34 -17.91 -9.83
C LYS A 141 20.39 -18.00 -10.94
N GLY A 142 20.05 -17.61 -12.15
CA GLY A 142 20.97 -17.55 -13.29
C GLY A 142 22.14 -16.60 -13.03
N VAL A 143 21.87 -15.43 -12.46
CA VAL A 143 22.92 -14.50 -12.00
C VAL A 143 23.80 -15.15 -10.93
N GLN A 144 23.22 -15.83 -9.93
CA GLN A 144 24.01 -16.54 -8.91
C GLN A 144 24.95 -17.58 -9.54
N VAL A 145 24.46 -18.38 -10.50
CA VAL A 145 25.28 -19.36 -11.21
C VAL A 145 26.37 -18.67 -12.02
N CYS A 146 26.06 -17.61 -12.74
CA CYS A 146 27.02 -16.87 -13.58
C CYS A 146 28.12 -16.15 -12.77
N GLU A 147 27.82 -15.67 -11.57
CA GLU A 147 28.77 -14.95 -10.72
C GLU A 147 29.64 -15.88 -9.86
N LEU A 148 29.02 -16.91 -9.27
CA LEU A 148 29.65 -17.76 -8.25
C LEU A 148 30.06 -19.13 -8.80
N GLY A 149 29.42 -19.60 -9.87
CA GLY A 149 29.59 -20.93 -10.42
C GLY A 149 30.89 -21.13 -11.21
N SER A 150 31.25 -22.41 -11.35
CA SER A 150 32.31 -22.86 -12.24
C SER A 150 31.77 -23.19 -13.64
N VAL A 151 32.67 -23.21 -14.63
CA VAL A 151 32.29 -23.59 -16.01
C VAL A 151 31.81 -25.05 -16.06
N ALA A 152 32.33 -25.94 -15.21
CA ALA A 152 31.88 -27.33 -15.15
C ALA A 152 30.45 -27.48 -14.60
N GLU A 153 30.07 -26.69 -13.60
CA GLU A 153 28.70 -26.65 -13.08
C GLU A 153 27.73 -26.02 -14.08
N ALA A 154 28.14 -24.92 -14.74
CA ALA A 154 27.35 -24.29 -15.78
C ALA A 154 27.01 -25.26 -16.93
N ARG A 155 27.94 -26.15 -17.32
CA ARG A 155 27.70 -27.19 -18.33
C ARG A 155 26.60 -28.18 -17.99
N GLN A 156 26.40 -28.40 -16.70
CA GLN A 156 25.36 -29.28 -16.23
C GLN A 156 24.00 -28.60 -16.22
N ILE A 157 23.95 -27.27 -16.27
CA ILE A 157 22.76 -26.44 -16.12
C ILE A 157 22.29 -25.87 -17.47
N PHE A 158 23.20 -25.29 -18.26
CA PHE A 158 22.85 -24.61 -19.51
C PHE A 158 23.07 -25.53 -20.72
N PRO A 159 22.09 -25.66 -21.63
CA PRO A 159 22.18 -26.52 -22.81
C PRO A 159 22.96 -25.86 -23.97
N LEU A 160 24.15 -25.31 -23.68
CA LEU A 160 24.93 -24.59 -24.69
C LEU A 160 25.68 -25.56 -25.62
N LYS A 161 25.72 -25.21 -26.91
CA LYS A 161 26.45 -25.99 -27.92
C LYS A 161 27.93 -25.70 -27.89
N ASN A 162 28.31 -24.46 -27.62
CA ASN A 162 29.70 -24.03 -27.61
C ASN A 162 30.09 -23.50 -26.22
N TRP A 163 31.31 -23.85 -25.81
CA TRP A 163 31.85 -23.51 -24.50
C TRP A 163 33.19 -22.79 -24.64
N PRO A 164 33.58 -21.95 -23.66
CA PRO A 164 34.88 -21.29 -23.65
C PRO A 164 36.03 -22.27 -23.84
N VAL A 165 37.04 -21.86 -24.61
CA VAL A 165 38.24 -22.67 -24.89
C VAL A 165 38.96 -23.02 -23.57
N ASP A 166 39.48 -24.24 -23.47
CA ASP A 166 40.13 -24.80 -22.27
C ASP A 166 39.22 -25.08 -21.06
N SER A 167 37.89 -25.00 -21.21
CA SER A 167 36.94 -25.37 -20.15
C SER A 167 37.08 -26.83 -19.67
N ASP A 168 37.51 -27.76 -20.53
CA ASP A 168 37.80 -29.16 -20.17
C ASP A 168 39.06 -29.33 -19.31
N ARG A 169 40.00 -28.38 -19.40
CA ARG A 169 41.31 -28.46 -18.75
C ARG A 169 41.32 -27.84 -17.35
N ALA A 170 40.30 -27.06 -17.00
CA ALA A 170 40.20 -26.36 -15.72
C ALA A 170 38.73 -26.36 -15.21
N PRO A 171 38.21 -27.51 -14.74
CA PRO A 171 36.79 -27.65 -14.37
C PRO A 171 36.37 -26.72 -13.22
N GLY A 172 37.28 -26.37 -12.32
CA GLY A 172 37.02 -25.42 -11.22
C GLY A 172 37.18 -23.94 -11.58
N ARG A 173 37.45 -23.61 -12.85
CA ARG A 173 37.60 -22.22 -13.28
C ARG A 173 36.25 -21.52 -13.18
N ARG A 174 36.23 -20.37 -12.50
CA ARG A 174 35.03 -19.54 -12.37
C ARG A 174 34.60 -19.00 -13.73
N ILE A 175 33.29 -18.84 -13.91
CA ILE A 175 32.71 -18.28 -15.14
C ILE A 175 33.19 -16.84 -15.33
N THR A 176 33.17 -16.02 -14.26
CA THR A 176 33.65 -14.63 -14.27
C THR A 176 35.10 -14.51 -14.79
N THR A 177 36.02 -15.37 -14.33
CA THR A 177 37.41 -15.41 -14.81
C THR A 177 37.55 -15.96 -16.24
N SER A 178 36.57 -16.74 -16.71
CA SER A 178 36.54 -17.27 -18.08
C SER A 178 35.98 -16.25 -19.07
N CYS A 179 35.11 -15.37 -18.59
CA CYS A 179 34.48 -14.29 -19.35
C CYS A 179 35.16 -12.93 -19.20
N GLU A 180 36.25 -12.87 -18.44
CA GLU A 180 37.01 -11.65 -18.23
C GLU A 180 37.55 -11.10 -19.57
N GLY A 181 37.26 -9.82 -19.84
CA GLY A 181 37.65 -9.17 -21.10
C GLY A 181 36.78 -9.52 -22.31
N PHE A 182 35.72 -10.33 -22.14
CA PHE A 182 34.73 -10.54 -23.18
C PHE A 182 34.05 -9.22 -23.56
N LYS A 183 33.94 -8.98 -24.87
CA LYS A 183 33.25 -7.83 -25.45
C LYS A 183 32.36 -8.32 -26.59
N ASP A 184 31.05 -8.17 -26.43
CA ASP A 184 30.08 -8.63 -27.44
C ASP A 184 30.18 -7.85 -28.77
N SER A 185 30.85 -6.69 -28.75
CA SER A 185 31.13 -5.86 -29.94
C SER A 185 32.27 -6.38 -30.84
N VAL A 186 33.02 -7.40 -30.41
CA VAL A 186 34.16 -7.93 -31.17
C VAL A 186 33.69 -9.04 -32.12
N GLN A 187 33.57 -8.71 -33.41
CA GLN A 187 33.25 -9.66 -34.48
C GLN A 187 34.51 -10.30 -35.06
N LEU A 188 35.16 -11.16 -34.27
CA LEU A 188 36.18 -12.09 -34.78
C LEU A 188 35.49 -13.41 -35.17
N TRP A 189 35.87 -13.97 -36.33
CA TRP A 189 35.36 -15.27 -36.77
C TRP A 189 35.52 -16.32 -35.67
N ASP A 190 34.44 -17.03 -35.35
CA ASP A 190 34.37 -18.11 -34.36
C ASP A 190 34.61 -17.70 -32.88
N TYR A 191 34.89 -16.43 -32.60
CA TYR A 191 35.03 -15.91 -31.23
C TYR A 191 33.68 -15.85 -30.52
N GLN A 192 32.64 -15.39 -31.23
CA GLN A 192 31.29 -15.26 -30.66
C GLN A 192 30.60 -16.60 -30.41
N SER A 193 30.82 -17.60 -31.29
CA SER A 193 30.35 -18.97 -31.07
C SER A 193 31.03 -19.57 -29.84
N LYS A 194 32.35 -19.40 -29.68
CA LYS A 194 33.11 -19.94 -28.53
C LYS A 194 32.81 -19.27 -27.19
N MET A 195 32.14 -18.12 -27.17
CA MET A 195 31.85 -17.34 -25.96
C MET A 195 30.35 -17.28 -25.63
N GLU A 196 29.58 -18.27 -26.08
CA GLU A 196 28.13 -18.38 -25.89
C GLU A 196 27.72 -18.26 -24.41
N LEU A 197 28.47 -18.90 -23.50
CA LEU A 197 28.26 -18.80 -22.05
C LEU A 197 28.39 -17.36 -21.53
N CYS A 198 29.40 -16.62 -21.99
CA CYS A 198 29.65 -15.26 -21.55
C CYS A 198 28.58 -14.29 -22.05
N ARG A 199 28.09 -14.52 -23.28
CA ARG A 199 26.93 -13.79 -23.80
C ARG A 199 25.67 -14.11 -23.01
N LEU A 200 25.41 -15.38 -22.71
CA LEU A 200 24.26 -15.79 -21.90
C LEU A 200 24.30 -15.10 -20.53
N CYS A 201 25.41 -15.20 -19.81
CA CYS A 201 25.55 -14.56 -18.50
C CYS A 201 25.41 -13.03 -18.58
N GLY A 202 25.97 -12.39 -19.61
CA GLY A 202 25.77 -10.95 -19.83
C GLY A 202 24.31 -10.58 -20.06
N ASN A 203 23.56 -11.39 -20.82
CA ASN A 203 22.13 -11.18 -21.03
C ASN A 203 21.31 -11.39 -19.76
N VAL A 204 21.57 -12.48 -19.03
CA VAL A 204 20.87 -12.82 -17.78
C VAL A 204 21.07 -11.72 -16.73
N THR A 205 22.30 -11.23 -16.57
CA THR A 205 22.58 -10.12 -15.64
C THR A 205 21.85 -8.84 -16.04
N ARG A 206 21.88 -8.48 -17.33
CA ARG A 206 21.17 -7.28 -17.83
C ARG A 206 19.65 -7.39 -17.67
N GLU A 207 19.09 -8.56 -17.99
CA GLU A 207 17.65 -8.82 -17.90
C GLU A 207 17.17 -8.85 -16.45
N GLU A 208 17.96 -9.40 -15.51
CA GLU A 208 17.68 -9.29 -14.07
C GLU A 208 17.73 -7.83 -13.59
N GLU A 209 18.69 -7.03 -14.04
CA GLU A 209 18.73 -5.59 -13.71
C GLU A 209 17.49 -4.86 -14.26
N GLU A 210 17.05 -5.17 -15.48
CA GLU A 210 15.83 -4.63 -16.07
C GLU A 210 14.58 -5.05 -15.29
N LEU A 211 14.48 -6.31 -14.88
CA LEU A 211 13.39 -6.82 -14.03
C LEU A 211 13.38 -6.11 -12.68
N GLN A 212 14.53 -5.94 -12.03
CA GLN A 212 14.64 -5.21 -10.76
C GLN A 212 14.28 -3.73 -10.89
N LEU A 213 14.53 -3.10 -12.04
CA LEU A 213 14.12 -1.73 -12.31
C LEU A 213 12.61 -1.60 -12.53
N GLN A 214 11.98 -2.56 -13.20
CA GLN A 214 10.55 -2.55 -13.51
C GLN A 214 9.68 -2.93 -12.31
N LEU A 215 10.12 -3.96 -11.57
CA LEU A 215 9.33 -4.60 -10.53
C LEU A 215 9.78 -4.15 -9.14
N GLY A 216 11.08 -3.99 -8.95
CA GLY A 216 11.69 -3.72 -7.65
C GLY A 216 12.49 -4.92 -7.15
N LYS A 217 13.50 -4.66 -6.31
CA LYS A 217 14.38 -5.70 -5.76
C LYS A 217 13.68 -6.66 -4.80
N GLU A 218 12.54 -6.23 -4.25
CA GLU A 218 11.76 -7.00 -3.29
C GLU A 218 11.10 -8.22 -3.95
N HIS A 219 10.70 -8.14 -5.23
CA HIS A 219 10.19 -9.30 -5.99
C HIS A 219 11.20 -10.45 -6.01
N SER A 220 12.45 -10.19 -6.38
CA SER A 220 13.48 -11.24 -6.43
C SER A 220 13.77 -11.81 -5.03
N ALA A 221 13.80 -10.95 -4.00
CA ALA A 221 14.06 -11.40 -2.63
C ALA A 221 12.95 -12.30 -2.08
N GLU A 222 11.67 -11.95 -2.29
CA GLU A 222 10.52 -12.73 -1.78
C GLU A 222 10.42 -14.09 -2.45
N VAL A 223 10.62 -14.17 -3.78
CA VAL A 223 10.57 -15.44 -4.51
C VAL A 223 11.76 -16.34 -4.16
N LEU A 224 12.95 -15.77 -3.99
CA LEU A 224 14.12 -16.51 -3.50
C LEU A 224 13.98 -16.99 -2.06
N ALA A 225 13.25 -16.25 -1.21
CA ALA A 225 12.96 -16.64 0.16
C ALA A 225 11.88 -17.72 0.25
N ALA A 226 10.92 -17.75 -0.68
CA ALA A 226 9.88 -18.78 -0.73
C ALA A 226 10.46 -20.17 -1.02
N VAL A 227 11.53 -20.24 -1.83
CA VAL A 227 12.19 -21.50 -2.20
C VAL A 227 13.70 -21.36 -2.07
N GLU A 228 14.22 -21.80 -0.92
CA GLU A 228 15.65 -21.69 -0.62
C GLU A 228 16.54 -22.60 -1.51
N GLN A 229 16.05 -23.79 -1.86
CA GLN A 229 16.82 -24.80 -2.58
C GLN A 229 16.05 -25.36 -3.77
N LEU A 230 16.65 -25.24 -4.95
CA LEU A 230 16.21 -25.94 -6.15
C LEU A 230 16.89 -27.31 -6.23
N SER A 231 16.14 -28.31 -6.69
CA SER A 231 16.79 -29.53 -7.16
C SER A 231 17.58 -29.26 -8.44
N PHE A 232 18.55 -30.11 -8.71
CA PHE A 232 19.37 -30.03 -9.92
C PHE A 232 18.54 -30.02 -11.21
N GLY A 233 17.44 -30.77 -11.28
CA GLY A 233 16.56 -30.77 -12.46
C GLY A 233 15.83 -29.44 -12.68
N GLU A 234 15.52 -28.69 -11.62
CA GLU A 234 14.90 -27.36 -11.73
C GLU A 234 15.91 -26.30 -12.15
N LEU A 235 17.16 -26.42 -11.69
CA LEU A 235 18.26 -25.59 -12.18
C LEU A 235 18.49 -25.82 -13.67
N GLN A 236 18.49 -27.07 -14.13
CA GLN A 236 18.56 -27.41 -15.55
C GLN A 236 17.40 -26.78 -16.34
N TRP A 237 16.17 -26.88 -15.84
CA TRP A 237 15.02 -26.26 -16.47
C TRP A 237 15.18 -24.73 -16.58
N CYS A 238 15.63 -24.05 -15.52
CA CYS A 238 15.93 -22.62 -15.59
C CYS A 238 17.05 -22.32 -16.59
N GLY A 239 18.07 -23.18 -16.68
CA GLY A 239 19.15 -23.03 -17.66
C GLY A 239 18.63 -23.12 -19.10
N GLU A 240 17.73 -24.06 -19.39
CA GLU A 240 17.05 -24.18 -20.68
C GLU A 240 16.13 -22.97 -20.95
N TYR A 241 15.38 -22.53 -19.95
CA TYR A 241 14.49 -21.36 -20.02
C TYR A 241 15.26 -20.09 -20.43
N LEU A 242 16.38 -19.81 -19.75
CA LEU A 242 17.23 -18.65 -20.02
C LEU A 242 17.95 -18.75 -21.38
N ALA A 243 18.36 -19.95 -21.79
CA ALA A 243 19.11 -20.17 -23.03
C ALA A 243 18.22 -20.16 -24.28
N GLU A 244 17.05 -20.81 -24.24
CA GLU A 244 16.20 -20.98 -25.41
C GLU A 244 15.14 -19.88 -25.58
N ARG A 245 14.84 -19.10 -24.53
CA ARG A 245 13.81 -18.03 -24.52
C ARG A 245 12.44 -18.48 -25.03
N LYS A 246 12.10 -19.78 -24.94
CA LYS A 246 10.81 -20.30 -25.40
C LYS A 246 9.78 -20.22 -24.28
N GLN A 247 8.61 -19.67 -24.62
CA GLN A 247 7.50 -19.49 -23.69
C GLN A 247 6.68 -20.76 -23.41
N ASP A 248 6.84 -21.81 -24.24
CA ASP A 248 6.03 -23.05 -24.20
C ASP A 248 6.86 -24.27 -23.71
N HIS A 249 7.84 -24.04 -22.84
CA HIS A 249 8.65 -25.13 -22.31
C HIS A 249 7.87 -25.92 -21.25
N ASP A 250 8.10 -27.23 -21.16
CA ASP A 250 7.32 -28.20 -20.37
C ASP A 250 6.89 -27.65 -19.00
N VAL A 251 5.66 -27.13 -18.98
CA VAL A 251 5.10 -26.29 -17.92
C VAL A 251 5.05 -27.06 -16.60
N GLY A 252 4.80 -28.37 -16.67
CA GLY A 252 4.64 -29.24 -15.50
C GLY A 252 5.92 -29.45 -14.69
N HIS A 253 7.09 -29.16 -15.24
CA HIS A 253 8.39 -29.32 -14.56
C HIS A 253 9.05 -27.99 -14.20
N SER A 254 8.37 -26.85 -14.43
CA SER A 254 8.89 -25.54 -14.03
C SER A 254 9.04 -25.43 -12.50
N PRO A 255 9.96 -24.58 -12.01
CA PRO A 255 10.09 -24.28 -10.59
C PRO A 255 8.75 -23.88 -9.96
N TYR A 256 7.96 -23.07 -10.68
CA TYR A 256 6.63 -22.66 -10.24
C TYR A 256 5.72 -23.86 -9.93
N TRP A 257 5.54 -24.78 -10.88
CA TRP A 257 4.60 -25.90 -10.71
C TRP A 257 5.03 -26.88 -9.63
N LYS A 258 6.35 -27.04 -9.44
CA LYS A 258 6.91 -27.90 -8.40
C LYS A 258 6.78 -27.31 -6.99
N HIS A 259 6.88 -25.99 -6.88
CA HIS A 259 6.74 -25.23 -5.63
C HIS A 259 5.47 -24.36 -5.62
N ARG A 260 4.40 -24.85 -6.26
CA ARG A 260 3.18 -24.05 -6.50
C ARG A 260 2.57 -23.54 -5.20
N ARG A 261 2.62 -24.34 -4.12
CA ARG A 261 2.04 -23.94 -2.83
C ARG A 261 2.83 -22.84 -2.16
N GLU A 262 4.15 -22.95 -2.19
CA GLU A 262 5.09 -21.99 -1.63
C GLU A 262 4.97 -20.65 -2.36
N PHE A 263 4.92 -20.67 -3.69
CA PHE A 263 4.70 -19.46 -4.48
C PHE A 263 3.28 -18.93 -4.35
N GLN A 264 2.25 -19.75 -4.28
CA GLN A 264 0.89 -19.26 -4.03
C GLN A 264 0.72 -18.66 -2.63
N ALA A 265 1.55 -19.05 -1.66
CA ALA A 265 1.57 -18.41 -0.34
C ALA A 265 2.13 -16.97 -0.37
N LEU A 266 2.86 -16.59 -1.43
CA LEU A 266 3.26 -15.20 -1.67
C LEU A 266 2.08 -14.33 -2.09
N LEU A 267 1.02 -14.91 -2.68
CA LEU A 267 -0.18 -14.17 -3.05
C LEU A 267 -0.87 -13.69 -1.78
N GLN A 268 -0.63 -12.44 -1.42
CA GLN A 268 -1.42 -11.79 -0.39
C GLN A 268 -2.76 -11.42 -1.00
N TYR A 269 -3.79 -12.04 -0.46
CA TYR A 269 -5.15 -11.54 -0.62
C TYR A 269 -5.25 -10.30 0.22
N ASP A 270 -5.45 -9.15 -0.42
CA ASP A 270 -5.89 -7.94 0.27
C ASP A 270 -7.23 -8.26 0.92
N THR A 271 -7.21 -8.68 2.19
CA THR A 271 -8.43 -8.68 2.99
C THR A 271 -8.65 -7.23 3.38
N PRO A 272 -9.64 -6.53 2.81
CA PRO A 272 -9.85 -5.15 3.17
C PRO A 272 -10.19 -5.11 4.67
N PRO A 273 -9.46 -4.33 5.49
CA PRO A 273 -9.69 -4.31 6.95
C PRO A 273 -11.08 -3.76 7.31
N CYS A 274 -11.72 -3.06 6.38
CA CYS A 274 -13.11 -2.61 6.46
C CYS A 274 -13.90 -3.20 5.28
N SER A 275 -15.12 -3.69 5.54
CA SER A 275 -16.04 -4.10 4.46
C SER A 275 -16.69 -2.90 3.76
N LEU A 276 -16.67 -1.72 4.40
CA LEU A 276 -17.18 -0.48 3.83
C LEU A 276 -16.14 0.20 2.93
N PHE A 277 -16.52 0.50 1.69
CA PHE A 277 -15.65 1.02 0.65
C PHE A 277 -15.20 2.46 0.95
N PHE A 278 -16.07 3.28 1.52
CA PHE A 278 -15.76 4.69 1.79
C PHE A 278 -15.26 4.94 3.22
N ALA A 279 -15.40 4.00 4.15
CA ALA A 279 -15.15 4.24 5.57
C ALA A 279 -13.76 4.84 5.86
N VAL A 280 -12.69 4.26 5.30
CA VAL A 280 -11.32 4.74 5.56
C VAL A 280 -11.08 6.14 4.98
N ARG A 281 -11.58 6.41 3.77
CA ARG A 281 -11.43 7.74 3.14
C ARG A 281 -12.24 8.82 3.87
N VAL A 282 -13.43 8.45 4.37
CA VAL A 282 -14.27 9.35 5.16
C VAL A 282 -13.60 9.70 6.48
N LEU A 283 -13.04 8.71 7.20
CA LEU A 283 -12.28 8.93 8.43
C LEU A 283 -11.09 9.88 8.20
N GLN A 284 -10.29 9.66 7.16
CA GLN A 284 -9.18 10.57 6.81
C GLN A 284 -9.64 12.02 6.55
N LEU A 285 -10.76 12.21 5.84
CA LEU A 285 -11.31 13.55 5.60
C LEU A 285 -11.86 14.18 6.88
N LEU A 286 -12.52 13.39 7.74
CA LEU A 286 -13.03 13.83 9.03
C LEU A 286 -11.90 14.28 9.96
N GLU A 287 -10.80 13.55 10.02
CA GLU A 287 -9.60 13.91 10.79
C GLU A 287 -9.04 15.28 10.35
N VAL A 288 -8.89 15.48 9.03
CA VAL A 288 -8.41 16.76 8.47
C VAL A 288 -9.36 17.90 8.82
N VAL A 289 -10.66 17.73 8.60
CA VAL A 289 -11.66 18.76 8.90
C VAL A 289 -11.71 19.04 10.40
N ALA A 290 -11.63 18.02 11.24
CA ALA A 290 -11.60 18.16 12.70
C ALA A 290 -10.36 18.95 13.16
N GLY A 291 -9.19 18.69 12.57
CA GLY A 291 -7.97 19.47 12.82
C GLY A 291 -8.14 20.96 12.50
N VAL A 292 -8.73 21.28 11.35
CA VAL A 292 -9.03 22.67 10.95
C VAL A 292 -10.04 23.32 11.92
N CYS A 293 -11.10 22.60 12.30
CA CYS A 293 -12.09 23.06 13.27
C CYS A 293 -11.46 23.34 14.65
N CYS A 294 -10.57 22.47 15.13
CA CYS A 294 -9.85 22.66 16.38
C CYS A 294 -9.00 23.94 16.37
N LEU A 295 -8.26 24.20 15.28
CA LEU A 295 -7.47 25.44 15.13
C LEU A 295 -8.37 26.68 15.10
N ALA A 296 -9.50 26.62 14.38
CA ALA A 296 -10.45 27.71 14.32
C ALA A 296 -11.11 28.00 15.68
N LEU A 297 -11.46 26.95 16.45
CA LEU A 297 -12.01 27.07 17.80
C LEU A 297 -10.98 27.66 18.77
N LEU A 298 -9.72 27.25 18.70
CA LEU A 298 -8.65 27.82 19.50
C LEU A 298 -8.52 29.32 19.22
N ARG A 299 -8.43 29.71 17.94
CA ARG A 299 -8.36 31.13 17.54
C ARG A 299 -9.55 31.92 18.08
N TRP A 300 -10.76 31.36 18.00
CA TRP A 300 -11.95 32.03 18.51
C TRP A 300 -11.96 32.14 20.05
N VAL A 301 -11.53 31.11 20.77
CA VAL A 301 -11.37 31.15 22.23
C VAL A 301 -10.34 32.20 22.66
N TRP A 302 -9.25 32.38 21.91
CA TRP A 302 -8.27 33.45 22.13
C TRP A 302 -8.89 34.84 21.93
N ALA A 303 -9.65 35.04 20.85
CA ALA A 303 -10.31 36.32 20.60
C ALA A 303 -11.35 36.67 21.68
N LEU A 304 -12.16 35.69 22.12
CA LEU A 304 -13.10 35.86 23.24
C LEU A 304 -12.40 36.21 24.56
N GLN A 305 -11.16 35.74 24.78
CA GLN A 305 -10.37 36.12 25.95
C GLN A 305 -9.91 37.57 25.90
N MET A 306 -9.46 38.04 24.74
CA MET A 306 -9.03 39.42 24.54
C MET A 306 -10.19 40.41 24.76
N ILE A 307 -11.39 40.07 24.30
CA ILE A 307 -12.58 40.93 24.50
C ILE A 307 -12.90 41.09 26.00
N LYS A 308 -12.64 40.07 26.82
CA LYS A 308 -12.86 40.12 28.27
C LYS A 308 -11.85 41.01 29.00
N THR A 309 -10.63 41.18 28.48
CA THR A 309 -9.55 41.93 29.15
C THR A 309 -9.52 43.41 28.78
N VAL A 310 -10.26 43.85 27.76
CA VAL A 310 -10.34 45.26 27.38
C VAL A 310 -11.37 46.00 28.27
N PRO A 311 -11.01 47.11 28.94
CA PRO A 311 -11.97 47.93 29.68
C PRO A 311 -12.96 48.57 28.69
N HIS A 312 -14.22 48.17 28.75
CA HIS A 312 -15.26 48.69 27.87
C HIS A 312 -15.84 50.00 28.43
N SER A 313 -15.75 51.08 27.64
CA SER A 313 -16.56 52.29 27.82
C SER A 313 -17.97 52.03 27.28
N ASP A 314 -18.98 52.59 27.95
CA ASP A 314 -20.42 52.27 27.96
C ASP A 314 -21.21 52.45 26.63
N LYS A 315 -20.59 52.22 25.46
CA LYS A 315 -21.27 52.32 24.15
C LYS A 315 -21.52 50.94 23.56
N GLY A 316 -22.77 50.48 23.70
CA GLY A 316 -23.26 49.20 23.21
C GLY A 316 -23.09 49.03 21.70
N GLY A 317 -22.31 48.03 21.31
CA GLY A 317 -22.18 47.56 19.93
C GLY A 317 -22.01 46.04 19.93
N LYS A 318 -22.69 45.35 19.00
CA LYS A 318 -22.41 43.94 18.69
C LYS A 318 -20.97 43.85 18.18
N VAL A 319 -20.16 42.95 18.75
CA VAL A 319 -18.78 42.74 18.32
C VAL A 319 -18.76 41.45 17.50
N ASP A 320 -18.71 41.60 16.18
CA ASP A 320 -18.39 40.49 15.29
C ASP A 320 -16.89 40.20 15.41
N VAL A 321 -16.56 38.99 15.88
CA VAL A 321 -15.19 38.54 16.07
C VAL A 321 -14.73 37.85 14.79
N VAL A 322 -13.90 38.54 13.99
CA VAL A 322 -13.31 38.03 12.75
C VAL A 322 -12.15 37.08 13.01
#